data_AF-L8JBL6-F1
#
_entry.id   AF-L8JBL6-F1
#
_cell.length_a   1.000
_cell.length_b   1.000
_cell.length_c   1.000
_cell.angle_alpha   90.00
_cell.angle_beta   90.00
_cell.angle_gamma   90.00
#
_symmetry.space_group_name_H-M   'P 1'
#
loop_
_entity.id
_entity.type
_entity.pdbx_description
1 polymer ?
#
loop_
_entity_poly.entity_id
_entity_poly.type
_entity_poly.pdbx_seq_one_letter_code
_entity_poly.pdbx_strand_id
1 'polypeptide(L)'
;MLSSDVDGVKRDISTKVNDIFDSYERDHNCLPTMEEFRTLFDNYAEQYIGSDNRRNAANKKHEQSIRDKREMVIWQVASELEAEQRYLRAD
;
A
#
# COMPACT_ATOMS: atom_id res chain seq x y z
N MET A 1 18.12 -11.03 5.97
CA MET A 1 17.42 -11.12 4.68
C MET A 1 16.01 -10.51 4.78
N LEU A 2 15.88 -9.25 5.20
CA LEU A 2 14.57 -8.55 5.28
C LEU A 2 14.53 -7.29 4.40
N SER A 3 15.70 -6.80 3.96
CA SER A 3 15.83 -5.59 3.16
C SER A 3 15.42 -5.77 1.70
N SER A 4 15.66 -6.95 1.10
CA SER A 4 15.31 -7.22 -0.31
C SER A 4 13.80 -7.37 -0.55
N ASP A 5 13.06 -7.90 0.43
CA ASP A 5 11.60 -8.00 0.37
C ASP A 5 10.95 -6.60 0.42
N VAL A 6 11.47 -5.72 1.28
CA VAL A 6 10.92 -4.37 1.47
C VAL A 6 11.18 -3.47 0.25
N ASP A 7 12.34 -3.57 -0.40
CA ASP A 7 12.61 -2.80 -1.63
C ASP A 7 11.71 -3.25 -2.80
N GLY A 8 11.52 -4.56 -2.95
CA GLY A 8 10.62 -5.12 -3.94
C GLY A 8 9.17 -4.69 -3.73
N VAL A 9 8.68 -4.79 -2.49
CA VAL A 9 7.33 -4.35 -2.11
C VAL A 9 7.16 -2.84 -2.31
N LYS A 10 8.16 -2.03 -1.93
CA LYS A 10 8.11 -0.57 -2.14
C LYS A 10 8.01 -0.20 -3.61
N ARG A 11 8.77 -0.88 -4.50
CA ARG A 11 8.70 -0.65 -5.95
C ARG A 11 7.34 -1.00 -6.53
N ASP A 12 6.75 -2.09 -6.05
CA ASP A 12 5.43 -2.53 -6.49
C ASP A 12 4.33 -1.54 -6.02
N ILE A 13 4.38 -1.15 -4.75
CA ILE A 13 3.50 -0.11 -4.18
C ILE A 13 3.67 1.20 -4.93
N SER A 14 4.88 1.64 -5.22
CA SER A 14 5.15 2.87 -6.00
C SER A 14 4.49 2.84 -7.37
N THR A 15 4.62 1.72 -8.09
CA THR A 15 3.97 1.52 -9.38
C THR A 15 2.45 1.61 -9.23
N LYS A 16 1.89 0.96 -8.21
CA LYS A 16 0.44 0.95 -7.95
C LYS A 16 -0.11 2.32 -7.53
N VAL A 17 0.61 3.05 -6.68
CA VAL A 17 0.22 4.41 -6.28
C VAL A 17 0.20 5.33 -7.50
N ASN A 18 1.21 5.27 -8.37
CA ASN A 18 1.23 6.06 -9.60
C ASN A 18 0.05 5.73 -10.54
N ASP A 19 -0.25 4.43 -10.73
CA ASP A 19 -1.37 3.92 -11.53
C ASP A 19 -2.74 4.39 -10.99
N ILE A 20 -2.92 4.43 -9.67
CA ILE A 20 -4.13 4.98 -9.02
C ILE A 20 -4.29 6.47 -9.37
N PHE A 21 -3.22 7.25 -9.24
CA PHE A 21 -3.26 8.68 -9.55
C PHE A 21 -3.52 8.93 -11.03
N ASP A 22 -2.83 8.23 -11.93
CA ASP A 22 -3.00 8.36 -13.38
C ASP A 22 -4.41 7.97 -13.84
N SER A 23 -4.93 6.87 -13.31
CA SER A 23 -6.29 6.41 -13.63
C SER A 23 -7.36 7.37 -13.12
N TYR A 24 -7.21 7.87 -11.88
CA TYR A 24 -8.16 8.80 -11.28
C TYR A 24 -8.15 10.15 -11.99
N GLU A 25 -6.97 10.68 -12.31
CA GLU A 25 -6.80 11.94 -13.05
C GLU A 25 -7.39 11.83 -14.46
N ARG A 26 -7.20 10.70 -15.14
CA ARG A 26 -7.77 10.46 -16.46
C ARG A 26 -9.30 10.42 -16.45
N ASP A 27 -9.92 9.86 -15.41
CA ASP A 27 -11.38 9.72 -15.30
C ASP A 27 -12.07 11.00 -14.79
N HIS A 28 -11.47 11.65 -13.79
CA HIS A 28 -12.08 12.77 -13.06
C HIS A 28 -11.48 14.14 -13.38
N ASN A 29 -10.37 14.19 -14.12
CA ASN A 29 -9.61 15.41 -14.43
C ASN A 29 -9.19 16.17 -13.15
N CYS A 30 -8.96 15.44 -12.06
CA CYS A 30 -8.50 15.95 -10.77
C CYS A 30 -7.71 14.88 -10.00
N LEU A 31 -7.04 15.28 -8.91
CA LEU A 31 -6.33 14.34 -8.03
C LEU A 31 -7.28 13.70 -7.00
N PRO A 32 -7.05 12.44 -6.62
CA PRO A 32 -7.81 11.81 -5.55
C PRO A 32 -7.56 12.51 -4.21
N THR A 33 -8.63 12.66 -3.42
CA THR A 33 -8.50 13.09 -2.02
C THR A 33 -7.78 12.03 -1.18
N MET A 34 -7.40 12.38 0.06
CA MET A 34 -6.71 11.42 0.92
C MET A 34 -7.59 10.21 1.26
N GLU A 35 -8.89 10.42 1.41
CA GLU A 35 -9.85 9.35 1.68
C GLU A 35 -10.07 8.48 0.44
N GLU A 36 -10.25 9.09 -0.73
CA GLU A 36 -10.40 8.36 -2.00
C GLU A 36 -9.17 7.51 -2.30
N PHE A 37 -7.97 8.08 -2.15
CA PHE A 37 -6.73 7.33 -2.31
C PHE A 37 -6.65 6.14 -1.34
N ARG A 38 -6.98 6.34 -0.06
CA ARG A 38 -6.96 5.26 0.94
C ARG A 38 -7.92 4.14 0.56
N THR A 39 -9.15 4.47 0.17
CA THR A 39 -10.14 3.47 -0.27
C THR A 39 -9.67 2.73 -1.52
N LEU A 40 -9.09 3.43 -2.50
CA LEU A 40 -8.56 2.81 -3.71
C LEU A 40 -7.40 1.89 -3.38
N PHE A 41 -6.46 2.33 -2.55
CA PHE A 41 -5.26 1.58 -2.18
C PHE A 41 -5.55 0.40 -1.26
N ASP A 42 -6.54 0.49 -0.36
CA ASP A 42 -6.92 -0.58 0.57
C ASP A 42 -7.27 -1.90 -0.16
N ASN A 43 -7.98 -1.79 -1.29
CA ASN A 43 -8.29 -2.94 -2.16
C ASN A 43 -7.04 -3.67 -2.68
N TYR A 44 -5.90 -2.98 -2.77
CA TYR A 44 -4.62 -3.56 -3.19
C TYR A 44 -3.76 -3.94 -1.99
N ALA A 45 -3.89 -3.24 -0.86
CA ALA A 45 -3.12 -3.46 0.37
C ALA A 45 -3.23 -4.91 0.86
N GLU A 46 -4.41 -5.53 0.75
CA GLU A 46 -4.63 -6.94 1.14
C GLU A 46 -3.69 -7.92 0.43
N GLN A 47 -3.29 -7.63 -0.82
CA GLN A 47 -2.40 -8.48 -1.61
C GLN A 47 -0.97 -8.48 -1.07
N TYR A 48 -0.55 -7.38 -0.42
CA TYR A 48 0.78 -7.22 0.15
C TYR A 48 0.84 -7.64 1.62
N ILE A 49 -0.25 -7.42 2.37
CA ILE A 49 -0.35 -7.79 3.80
C ILE A 49 -0.32 -9.32 3.96
N GLY A 50 -0.89 -10.04 2.99
CA GLY A 50 -0.98 -11.50 2.96
C GLY A 50 -2.26 -12.02 3.61
N SER A 51 -2.75 -13.16 3.12
CA SER A 51 -3.99 -13.77 3.60
C SER A 51 -3.88 -14.17 5.07
N ASP A 52 -4.97 -13.95 5.83
CA ASP A 52 -5.15 -14.49 7.18
C ASP A 52 -5.15 -16.02 7.09
N ASN A 53 -3.98 -16.64 7.21
CA ASN A 53 -3.82 -18.08 7.09
C ASN A 53 -4.31 -18.74 8.39
N ARG A 54 -5.63 -18.68 8.59
CA ARG A 54 -6.34 -19.00 9.83
C ARG A 54 -6.26 -20.48 10.24
N ARG A 55 -5.52 -21.29 9.47
CA ARG A 55 -5.40 -22.75 9.61
C ARG A 55 -4.46 -23.20 10.74
N ASN A 56 -3.47 -22.40 11.15
CA ASN A 56 -2.52 -22.79 12.20
C ASN A 56 -2.83 -22.13 13.55
N ALA A 57 -3.74 -22.72 14.33
CA ALA A 57 -4.12 -22.23 15.65
C ALA A 57 -2.94 -22.10 16.64
N ALA A 58 -1.86 -22.87 16.45
CA ALA A 58 -0.69 -22.89 17.32
C ALA A 58 0.20 -21.62 17.20
N ASN A 59 0.14 -20.89 16.08
CA ASN A 59 1.03 -19.75 15.81
C ASN A 59 0.31 -18.41 15.56
N LYS A 60 -1.00 -18.34 15.80
CA LYS A 60 -1.85 -17.17 15.53
C LYS A 60 -1.29 -15.83 16.02
N LYS A 61 -0.74 -15.76 17.25
CA LYS A 61 -0.17 -14.50 17.77
C LYS A 61 1.07 -14.03 17.01
N HIS A 62 1.90 -14.97 16.56
CA HIS A 62 3.12 -14.66 15.81
C HIS A 62 2.78 -14.26 14.37
N GLU A 63 1.88 -15.00 13.72
CA GLU A 63 1.41 -14.70 12.35
C GLU A 63 0.66 -13.35 12.30
N GLN A 64 -0.18 -13.06 13.30
CA GLN A 64 -0.82 -11.75 13.44
C GLN A 64 0.21 -10.64 13.61
N SER A 65 1.21 -10.81 14.49
CA SER A 65 2.25 -9.79 14.70
C SER A 65 3.10 -9.52 13.44
N ILE A 66 3.33 -10.53 12.61
CA ILE A 66 4.00 -10.35 11.31
C ILE A 66 3.10 -9.57 10.34
N ARG A 67 1.80 -9.91 10.30
CA ARG A 67 0.80 -9.23 9.48
C ARG A 67 0.67 -7.75 9.86
N ASP A 68 0.53 -7.45 11.15
CA ASP A 68 0.44 -6.07 11.66
C ASP A 68 1.68 -5.25 11.28
N LYS A 69 2.88 -5.85 11.38
CA LYS A 69 4.14 -5.20 10.97
C LYS A 69 4.18 -4.92 9.47
N ARG A 70 3.68 -5.85 8.64
CA ARG A 70 3.60 -5.67 7.19
C ARG A 70 2.62 -4.56 6.84
N GLU A 71 1.42 -4.60 7.40
CA GLU A 71 0.40 -3.58 7.23
C GLU A 71 0.94 -2.19 7.60
N MET A 72 1.60 -2.06 8.75
CA MET A 72 2.21 -0.81 9.17
C MET A 72 3.24 -0.30 8.14
N VAL A 73 4.13 -1.17 7.65
CA VAL A 73 5.15 -0.78 6.66
C VAL A 73 4.52 -0.40 5.32
N ILE A 74 3.52 -1.16 4.86
CA ILE A 74 2.81 -0.91 3.59
C ILE A 74 2.12 0.44 3.64
N TRP A 75 1.38 0.74 4.71
CA TRP A 75 0.69 2.01 4.86
C TRP A 75 1.63 3.19 5.04
N GLN A 76 2.77 2.99 5.70
CA GLN A 76 3.81 4.01 5.79
C GLN A 76 4.35 4.35 4.40
N VAL A 77 4.77 3.33 3.64
CA VAL A 77 5.31 3.50 2.28
C VAL A 77 4.28 4.12 1.34
N ALA A 78 3.02 3.67 1.39
CA ALA A 78 1.94 4.21 0.58
C ALA A 78 1.67 5.69 0.88
N SER A 79 1.74 6.09 2.16
CA SER A 79 1.57 7.50 2.56
C SER A 79 2.71 8.38 2.07
N GLU A 80 3.95 7.90 2.14
CA GLU A 80 5.12 8.62 1.61
C GLU A 80 5.02 8.83 0.09
N LEU A 81 4.66 7.77 -0.64
CA LEU A 81 4.52 7.81 -2.10
C LEU A 81 3.33 8.67 -2.55
N GLU A 82 2.22 8.60 -1.83
CA GLU A 82 1.05 9.45 -2.08
C GLU A 82 1.44 10.93 -1.99
N ALA A 83 2.11 11.33 -0.90
CA ALA A 83 2.56 12.70 -0.71
C ALA A 83 3.52 13.15 -1.83
N GLU A 84 4.43 12.26 -2.27
CA GLU A 84 5.31 12.50 -3.41
C GLU A 84 4.53 12.71 -4.71
N GLN A 85 3.53 11.87 -5.01
CA GLN A 85 2.70 12.02 -6.21
C GLN A 85 1.90 13.33 -6.22
N ARG A 86 1.41 13.79 -5.05
CA ARG A 86 0.74 15.09 -4.92
C ARG A 86 1.70 16.24 -5.12
N TYR A 87 2.90 16.17 -4.53
CA TYR A 87 3.92 17.20 -4.71
C TYR A 87 4.32 17.33 -6.18
N LEU A 88 4.55 16.21 -6.87
CA LEU A 88 4.95 16.18 -8.29
C LEU A 88 3.89 16.73 -9.26
N ARG A 89 2.60 16.71 -8.89
CA ARG A 89 1.48 17.19 -9.74
C ARG A 89 0.93 18.54 -9.31
N ALA A 90 1.43 19.09 -8.21
CA ALA A 90 1.10 20.43 -7.75
C ALA A 90 2.00 21.50 -8.40
N ASP A 91 3.06 21.08 -9.11
CA ASP A 91 3.94 21.91 -9.96
C ASP A 91 3.44 21.91 -11.41
#